data_AF-A0A536IFQ9-F1
#
_entry.id   AF-A0A536IFQ9-F1
#
_cell.length_a   1.000
_cell.length_b   1.000
_cell.length_c   1.000
_cell.angle_alpha   90.00
_cell.angle_beta   90.00
_cell.angle_gamma   90.00
#
_symmetry.space_group_name_H-M   'P 1'
#
loop_
_entity.id
_entity.type
_entity.pdbx_description
1 polymer ?
#
loop_
_entity_poly.entity_id
_entity_poly.type
_entity_poly.pdbx_seq_one_letter_code
_entity_poly.pdbx_strand_id
1 'polypeptide(L)'
;MQGEPRVVFIDGFWVDVPVEGHLLLTKHQDKPGLVGRVGTLLGEHDVNISSMQVGRLHPRGEALMILTLDDDVPDAVRAKIRSFADITAVRTARLGNID
;
A
#
# COMPACT_ATOMS: atom_id res chain seq x y z
N MET A 1 16.62 -8.50 12.47
CA MET A 1 15.40 -9.13 11.90
C MET A 1 14.75 -10.19 12.81
N GLN A 2 15.07 -10.28 14.11
CA GLN A 2 14.27 -11.03 15.08
C GLN A 2 13.77 -10.04 16.14
N GLY A 3 12.45 -9.91 16.29
CA GLY A 3 11.83 -9.14 17.38
C GLY A 3 11.02 -7.90 16.99
N GLU A 4 11.02 -7.47 15.72
CA GLU A 4 10.20 -6.32 15.30
C GLU A 4 8.74 -6.72 15.06
N PRO A 5 7.75 -5.96 15.57
CA PRO A 5 6.35 -6.18 15.26
C PRO A 5 6.08 -6.12 13.75
N ARG A 6 5.20 -7.02 13.29
CA ARG A 6 4.72 -7.09 11.91
C ARG A 6 3.20 -7.17 11.90
N VAL A 7 2.57 -6.46 10.98
CA VAL A 7 1.18 -6.73 10.63
C VAL A 7 1.16 -7.90 9.67
N VAL A 8 0.46 -8.98 10.07
CA VAL A 8 0.40 -10.23 9.29
C VAL A 8 -0.96 -10.48 8.64
N PHE A 9 -1.99 -9.75 9.03
CA PHE A 9 -3.35 -9.95 8.53
C PHE A 9 -4.16 -8.65 8.58
N ILE A 10 -4.76 -8.26 7.45
CA ILE A 10 -5.64 -7.09 7.34
C ILE A 10 -6.80 -7.45 6.43
N ASP A 11 -8.05 -7.22 6.86
CA ASP A 11 -9.26 -7.32 6.04
C ASP A 11 -9.38 -8.62 5.19
N GLY A 12 -8.88 -9.75 5.71
CA GLY A 12 -8.91 -11.04 5.01
C GLY A 12 -7.64 -11.40 4.21
N PHE A 13 -6.67 -10.49 4.14
CA PHE A 13 -5.43 -10.67 3.36
C PHE A 13 -4.24 -10.99 4.27
N TRP A 14 -3.51 -12.04 3.93
CA TRP A 14 -2.21 -12.33 4.54
C TRP A 14 -1.15 -11.35 4.01
N VAL A 15 -0.44 -10.72 4.94
CA VAL A 15 0.60 -9.72 4.70
C VAL A 15 1.75 -9.93 5.70
N ASP A 16 2.78 -9.11 5.63
CA ASP A 16 4.01 -9.09 6.43
C ASP A 16 4.63 -7.69 6.27
N VAL A 17 4.04 -6.73 6.99
CA VAL A 17 4.37 -5.30 6.88
C VAL A 17 4.95 -4.81 8.22
N PRO A 18 6.02 -4.00 8.23
CA PRO A 18 6.47 -3.32 9.42
C PRO A 18 5.39 -2.46 10.09
N VAL A 19 5.37 -2.40 11.42
CA VAL A 19 4.47 -1.53 12.21
C VAL A 19 5.10 -0.14 12.39
N GLU A 20 5.58 0.46 11.31
CA GLU A 20 6.23 1.77 11.31
C GLU A 20 6.08 2.48 9.96
N GLY A 21 6.22 3.81 9.98
CA GLY A 21 6.31 4.63 8.78
C GLY A 21 4.97 5.13 8.22
N HIS A 22 5.05 5.67 7.00
CA HIS A 22 3.91 6.19 6.26
C HIS A 22 3.35 5.09 5.35
N LEU A 23 2.13 4.65 5.61
CA LEU A 23 1.51 3.57 4.86
C LEU A 23 0.47 4.10 3.87
N LEU A 24 0.52 3.59 2.65
CA LEU A 24 -0.53 3.70 1.64
C LEU A 24 -1.09 2.31 1.34
N LEU A 25 -2.38 2.13 1.61
CA LEU A 25 -3.10 0.88 1.40
C LEU A 25 -4.11 1.05 0.27
N THR A 26 -4.18 0.07 -0.62
CA THR A 26 -5.19 0.02 -1.69
C THR A 26 -5.86 -1.34 -1.75
N LYS A 27 -7.19 -1.35 -1.74
CA LYS A 27 -8.00 -2.53 -2.09
C LYS A 27 -8.39 -2.44 -3.55
N HIS A 28 -8.12 -3.49 -4.32
CA HIS A 28 -8.24 -3.44 -5.78
C HIS A 28 -8.41 -4.83 -6.40
N GLN A 29 -8.75 -4.87 -7.69
CA GLN A 29 -8.67 -6.08 -8.50
C GLN A 29 -7.23 -6.31 -8.97
N ASP A 30 -6.65 -7.48 -8.68
CA ASP A 30 -5.30 -7.87 -9.12
C ASP A 30 -5.24 -7.99 -10.65
N LYS A 31 -4.79 -6.92 -11.31
CA LYS A 31 -4.64 -6.84 -12.77
C LYS A 31 -3.25 -6.31 -13.13
N PRO A 32 -2.66 -6.80 -14.24
CA PRO A 32 -1.39 -6.27 -14.74
C PRO A 32 -1.40 -4.75 -14.87
N GLY A 33 -0.30 -4.12 -14.43
CA GLY A 33 -0.06 -2.69 -14.59
C GLY A 33 -0.57 -1.79 -13.47
N LEU A 34 -1.45 -2.24 -12.56
CA LEU A 34 -1.93 -1.37 -11.47
C LEU A 34 -0.80 -0.94 -10.53
N VAL A 35 0.00 -1.88 -10.03
CA VAL A 35 1.15 -1.61 -9.14
C VAL A 35 2.13 -0.62 -9.81
N GLY A 36 2.45 -0.86 -11.08
CA GLY A 36 3.32 0.03 -11.87
C GLY A 36 2.75 1.45 -12.00
N ARG A 37 1.46 1.59 -12.32
CA ARG A 37 0.80 2.91 -12.41
C ARG A 37 0.85 3.68 -11.08
N VAL A 38 0.63 3.00 -9.96
CA VAL A 38 0.72 3.63 -8.63
C VAL A 38 2.16 4.04 -8.33
N GLY A 39 3.13 3.16 -8.58
CA GLY A 39 4.55 3.46 -8.39
C GLY A 39 5.04 4.63 -9.24
N THR A 40 4.68 4.68 -10.52
CA THR A 40 5.00 5.80 -11.41
C THR A 40 4.42 7.11 -10.89
N LEU A 41 3.14 7.13 -10.50
CA LEU A 41 2.50 8.33 -9.98
C LEU A 41 3.14 8.84 -8.67
N LEU A 42 3.57 7.93 -7.80
CA LEU A 42 4.31 8.30 -6.58
C LEU A 42 5.68 8.91 -6.95
N GLY A 43 6.41 8.29 -7.87
CA GLY A 43 7.71 8.79 -8.33
C GLY A 43 7.63 10.14 -9.07
N GLU A 44 6.57 10.38 -9.85
CA GLU A 44 6.29 11.68 -10.48
C GLU A 44 6.07 12.81 -9.45
N HIS A 45 5.80 12.46 -8.20
CA HIS A 45 5.59 13.36 -7.09
C HIS A 45 6.67 13.25 -6.01
N ASP A 46 7.82 12.66 -6.34
CA ASP A 46 8.99 12.53 -5.46
C ASP A 46 8.70 11.80 -4.14
N VAL A 47 7.76 10.84 -4.16
CA VAL A 47 7.44 10.01 -3.00
C VAL A 47 8.13 8.65 -3.14
N ASN A 48 9.12 8.39 -2.29
CA ASN A 48 9.85 7.14 -2.29
C ASN A 48 9.06 5.99 -1.62
N ILE A 49 9.28 4.76 -2.12
CA ILE A 49 8.68 3.53 -1.58
C ILE A 49 9.79 2.71 -0.91
N SER A 50 9.78 2.63 0.42
CA SER A 50 10.76 1.86 1.19
C SER A 50 10.45 0.36 1.24
N SER A 51 9.16 -0.01 1.19
CA SER A 51 8.75 -1.40 1.02
C SER A 51 7.38 -1.50 0.37
N MET A 52 7.14 -2.63 -0.30
CA MET A 52 5.89 -2.93 -0.98
C MET A 52 5.49 -4.38 -0.72
N GLN A 53 4.21 -4.59 -0.43
CA GLN A 53 3.62 -5.92 -0.37
C GLN A 53 2.25 -5.95 -1.02
N VAL A 54 1.92 -7.10 -1.62
CA VAL A 54 0.60 -7.38 -2.18
C VAL A 54 0.09 -8.70 -1.61
N GLY A 55 -0.95 -8.63 -0.78
CA GLY A 55 -1.74 -9.77 -0.36
C GLY A 55 -2.91 -9.98 -1.32
N ARG A 56 -3.15 -11.19 -1.79
CA ARG A 56 -4.29 -11.52 -2.67
C ARG A 56 -4.95 -12.82 -2.24
N LEU A 57 -6.28 -12.89 -2.34
CA LEU A 57 -7.02 -14.10 -1.97
C LEU A 57 -6.78 -15.24 -2.98
N HIS A 58 -6.72 -14.90 -4.27
CA HIS A 58 -6.32 -15.79 -5.34
C HIS A 58 -5.78 -14.97 -6.52
N PRO A 59 -5.05 -15.57 -7.47
CA PRO A 59 -4.59 -14.87 -8.67
C PRO A 59 -5.74 -14.21 -9.41
N ARG A 60 -5.53 -12.95 -9.83
CA ARG A 60 -6.54 -12.13 -10.53
C ARG A 60 -7.82 -11.89 -9.73
N GLY A 61 -7.81 -12.09 -8.41
CA GLY A 61 -8.91 -11.79 -7.51
C GLY A 61 -8.81 -10.40 -6.87
N GLU A 62 -9.49 -10.23 -5.76
CA GLU A 62 -9.28 -9.07 -4.90
C GLU A 62 -7.89 -9.12 -4.25
N ALA A 63 -7.27 -7.96 -4.12
CA ALA A 63 -5.95 -7.79 -3.54
C ALA A 63 -5.87 -6.53 -2.66
N LEU A 64 -4.97 -6.60 -1.69
CA LEU A 64 -4.55 -5.51 -0.83
C LEU A 64 -3.08 -5.23 -1.14
N MET A 65 -2.78 -4.06 -1.68
CA MET A 65 -1.41 -3.56 -1.78
C MET A 65 -1.15 -2.59 -0.63
N ILE A 66 -0.01 -2.77 0.03
CA ILE A 66 0.47 -1.92 1.10
C ILE A 66 1.85 -1.42 0.71
N LEU A 67 2.01 -0.10 0.70
CA LEU A 67 3.29 0.56 0.47
C LEU A 67 3.70 1.26 1.75
N THR A 68 4.93 1.03 2.19
CA THR A 68 5.60 1.88 3.17
C THR A 68 6.38 2.92 2.41
N LEU A 69 6.21 4.17 2.82
CA LEU A 69 6.73 5.35 2.17
C LEU A 69 7.61 6.12 3.16
N ASP A 70 8.53 6.89 2.62
CA ASP A 70 9.40 7.75 3.44
C ASP A 70 8.65 9.00 3.92
N ASP A 71 7.64 9.43 3.17
CA ASP A 71 6.86 10.65 3.41
C ASP A 71 5.35 10.41 3.26
N ASP A 72 4.55 11.37 3.73
CA ASP A 72 3.10 11.37 3.53
C ASP A 72 2.71 11.48 2.04
N VAL A 73 1.67 10.76 1.65
CA VAL A 73 1.10 10.86 0.29
C VAL A 73 0.34 12.17 0.13
N PRO A 74 0.70 13.05 -0.82
CA PRO A 74 -0.05 14.29 -1.04
C PRO A 74 -1.49 13.99 -1.44
N ASP A 75 -2.43 14.84 -0.99
CA ASP A 75 -3.87 14.61 -1.19
C ASP A 75 -4.26 14.45 -2.66
N ALA A 76 -3.63 15.21 -3.56
CA ALA A 76 -3.83 15.11 -5.00
C ALA A 76 -3.46 13.72 -5.55
N VAL A 77 -2.36 13.15 -5.04
CA VAL A 77 -1.89 11.80 -5.40
C VAL A 77 -2.87 10.75 -4.91
N ARG A 78 -3.27 10.85 -3.62
CA ARG A 78 -4.27 9.95 -3.02
C ARG A 78 -5.59 9.99 -3.79
N ALA A 79 -6.05 11.17 -4.18
CA ALA A 79 -7.26 11.36 -4.98
C ALA A 79 -7.11 10.75 -6.39
N LYS A 80 -5.95 10.92 -7.03
CA LYS A 80 -5.67 10.36 -8.36
C LYS A 80 -5.64 8.84 -8.33
N ILE A 81 -4.98 8.22 -7.34
CA ILE A 81 -4.99 6.76 -7.14
C ILE A 81 -6.43 6.28 -6.97
N ARG A 82 -7.23 6.93 -6.12
CA ARG A 82 -8.63 6.56 -5.88
C ARG A 82 -9.50 6.64 -7.14
N SER A 83 -9.11 7.41 -8.16
CA SER A 83 -9.84 7.50 -9.43
C SER A 83 -9.60 6.32 -10.38
N PHE A 84 -8.63 5.44 -10.09
CA PHE A 84 -8.37 4.28 -10.93
C PHE A 84 -9.52 3.28 -10.85
N ALA A 85 -10.03 2.85 -12.00
CA ALA A 85 -11.22 1.99 -12.10
C ALA A 85 -11.10 0.65 -11.36
N ASP A 86 -9.88 0.14 -11.19
CA ASP A 86 -9.62 -1.13 -10.52
C ASP A 86 -9.48 -1.01 -8.99
N ILE A 87 -9.49 0.22 -8.44
CA ILE A 87 -9.33 0.50 -7.01
C ILE A 87 -10.70 0.72 -6.36
N THR A 88 -10.99 -0.06 -5.32
CA THR A 88 -12.23 0.03 -4.54
C THR A 88 -12.04 0.83 -3.25
N ALA A 89 -10.81 0.87 -2.72
CA ALA A 89 -10.48 1.68 -1.56
C ALA A 89 -9.02 2.14 -1.58
N VAL A 90 -8.80 3.36 -1.09
CA VAL A 90 -7.48 3.90 -0.74
C VAL A 90 -7.53 4.38 0.70
N ARG A 91 -6.53 4.02 1.50
CA ARG A 91 -6.35 4.48 2.88
C ARG A 91 -4.89 4.83 3.11
N THR A 92 -4.67 5.79 4.00
CA THR A 92 -3.34 6.10 4.51
C THR A 92 -3.33 5.90 6.02
N ALA A 93 -2.21 5.46 6.55
CA ALA A 93 -1.99 5.33 7.98
C ALA A 93 -0.57 5.77 8.31
N ARG A 94 -0.39 6.34 9.50
CA ARG A 94 0.93 6.61 10.05
C ARG A 94 1.08 5.74 11.28
N LEU A 95 2.06 4.83 11.24
CA LEU A 95 2.38 3.99 12.38
C LEU A 95 3.63 4.53 13.05
N GLY A 96 3.51 4.83 14.34
CA GLY A 96 4.65 5.18 15.18
C GLY A 96 5.24 3.93 15.81
N ASN A 97 6.48 4.03 16.30
CA ASN A 97 7.09 2.98 17.09
C ASN A 97 6.19 2.67 18.30
N ILE A 98 5.93 1.38 18.51
CA ILE A 98 5.32 0.90 19.74
C ILE A 98 6.47 0.78 20.73
N ASP A 99 6.62 1.78 21.61
CA ASP A 99 7.51 1.72 22.77
C ASP A 99 7.06 0.65 23.79
#